data_AF-A0A4Q1VEK8-F1
#
_entry.id   AF-A0A4Q1VEK8-F1
#
_cell.length_a   1.000
_cell.length_b   1.000
_cell.length_c   1.000
_cell.angle_alpha   90.00
_cell.angle_beta   90.00
_cell.angle_gamma   90.00
#
_symmetry.space_group_name_H-M   'P 1'
#
loop_
_entity.id
_entity.type
_entity.pdbx_description
1 polymer ?
#
loop_
_entity_poly.entity_id
_entity_poly.type
_entity_poly.pdbx_seq_one_letter_code
_entity_poly.pdbx_strand_id
1 'polypeptide(L)'
;MPDKTDPISNIGQSSFFTRFSQTVARYAGKPATAFIALSVVIIWGLSGPIFGFNDTWQLVINTSTTIITFLMVFVIQNSQNRDTAAMQIKLDELLSKVEGAREELMDLEELDEEKLATIRDV
;
A
#
# COMPACT_ATOMS: atom_id res chain seq x y z
N MET A 1 19.30 16.24 28.28
CA MET A 1 17.83 16.40 28.35
C MET A 1 17.32 16.38 26.93
N PRO A 2 16.43 15.46 26.53
CA PRO A 2 15.82 15.51 25.21
C PRO A 2 14.93 16.76 25.13
N ASP A 3 15.10 17.53 24.05
CA ASP A 3 14.46 18.80 23.81
C ASP A 3 12.97 18.60 23.45
N LYS A 4 12.08 19.40 24.04
CA LYS A 4 10.64 19.35 23.77
C LYS A 4 10.26 20.13 22.50
N THR A 5 11.20 20.81 21.85
CA THR A 5 11.00 21.52 20.57
C THR A 5 11.44 20.74 19.34
N ASP A 6 11.79 19.45 19.47
CA ASP A 6 12.01 18.59 18.31
C ASP A 6 10.72 18.45 17.49
N PRO A 7 10.66 18.93 16.24
CA PRO A 7 9.47 18.84 15.39
C PRO A 7 9.08 17.38 15.08
N ILE A 8 9.99 16.44 15.34
CA ILE A 8 9.80 14.99 15.17
C ILE A 8 8.98 14.37 16.32
N SER A 9 8.88 15.04 17.47
CA SER A 9 8.19 14.51 18.66
C SER A 9 6.68 14.29 18.46
N ASN A 10 6.07 14.92 17.44
CA ASN A 10 4.63 14.86 17.17
C ASN A 10 4.25 14.11 15.87
N ILE A 11 5.20 13.42 15.21
CA ILE A 11 4.95 12.64 13.96
C ILE A 11 4.13 11.35 14.24
N GLY A 12 3.56 11.20 15.44
CA GLY A 12 3.12 9.92 15.99
C GLY A 12 1.66 9.52 15.81
N GLN A 13 0.83 10.25 15.06
CA GLN A 13 -0.56 9.83 14.82
C GLN A 13 -0.79 9.44 13.36
N SER A 14 -0.51 8.19 13.05
CA SER A 14 -1.11 7.55 11.88
C SER A 14 -2.63 7.63 11.99
N SER A 15 -3.26 8.22 10.97
CA SER A 15 -4.72 8.27 10.82
C SER A 15 -5.31 6.87 11.02
N PHE A 16 -6.53 6.80 11.56
CA PHE A 16 -7.24 5.52 11.76
C PHE A 16 -7.25 4.66 10.49
N PHE A 17 -7.51 5.29 9.33
CA PHE A 17 -7.46 4.63 8.03
C PHE A 17 -6.07 4.08 7.71
N THR A 18 -5.01 4.84 8.00
CA THR A 18 -3.63 4.41 7.79
C THR A 18 -3.28 3.19 8.64
N ARG A 19 -3.68 3.17 9.92
CA ARG A 19 -3.47 2.00 10.81
C ARG A 19 -4.25 0.78 10.34
N PHE A 20 -5.50 0.98 9.95
CA PHE A 20 -6.35 -0.07 9.40
C PHE A 20 -5.73 -0.67 8.13
N SER A 21 -5.44 0.17 7.13
CA SER A 21 -4.89 -0.27 5.84
C SER A 21 -3.55 -0.99 6.00
N GLN A 22 -2.65 -0.50 6.86
CA GLN A 22 -1.38 -1.20 7.16
C GLN A 22 -1.61 -2.58 7.79
N THR A 23 -2.57 -2.68 8.71
CA THR A 23 -2.89 -3.95 9.36
C THR A 23 -3.44 -4.94 8.33
N VAL A 24 -4.41 -4.50 7.53
CA VAL A 24 -5.01 -5.33 6.47
C VAL A 24 -3.95 -5.76 5.45
N ALA A 25 -3.13 -4.84 4.94
CA ALA A 25 -2.06 -5.14 3.98
C ALA A 25 -1.07 -6.16 4.56
N ARG A 26 -0.65 -5.99 5.83
CA ARG A 26 0.28 -6.90 6.50
C ARG A 26 -0.29 -8.30 6.67
N TYR A 27 -1.58 -8.45 6.97
CA TYR A 27 -2.22 -9.76 7.06
C TYR A 27 -2.48 -10.35 5.68
N ALA A 28 -2.94 -9.56 4.72
CA ALA A 28 -3.19 -9.99 3.34
C ALA A 28 -1.93 -10.52 2.66
N GLY A 29 -0.75 -9.95 2.93
CA GLY A 29 0.52 -10.40 2.38
C GLY A 29 1.08 -11.70 2.97
N LYS A 30 0.48 -12.28 4.02
CA LYS A 30 0.96 -13.53 4.61
C LYS A 30 0.51 -14.75 3.79
N PRO A 31 1.39 -15.73 3.52
CA PRO A 31 1.02 -16.97 2.81
C PRO A 31 -0.15 -17.71 3.45
N ALA A 32 -0.23 -17.72 4.79
CA ALA A 32 -1.33 -18.35 5.53
C ALA A 32 -2.71 -17.77 5.17
N THR A 33 -2.79 -16.46 4.90
CA THR A 33 -4.03 -15.77 4.54
C THR A 33 -4.51 -16.21 3.15
N ALA A 34 -3.60 -16.47 2.22
CA ALA A 34 -3.95 -17.02 0.91
C ALA A 34 -4.53 -18.44 1.02
N PHE A 35 -3.97 -19.29 1.88
CA PHE A 35 -4.53 -20.62 2.15
C PHE A 35 -5.93 -20.55 2.80
N ILE A 36 -6.14 -19.61 3.72
CA ILE A 36 -7.45 -19.37 4.34
C ILE A 36 -8.46 -18.91 3.28
N ALA A 37 -8.10 -17.92 2.45
CA ALA A 37 -8.96 -17.43 1.38
C ALA A 37 -9.32 -18.55 0.38
N LEU A 38 -8.34 -19.37 -0.02
CA LEU A 38 -8.58 -20.52 -0.88
C LEU A 38 -9.52 -21.55 -0.22
N SER A 39 -9.33 -21.83 1.06
CA SER A 39 -10.19 -22.74 1.82
C SER A 39 -11.64 -22.23 1.87
N VAL A 40 -11.83 -20.93 2.07
CA VAL A 40 -13.15 -20.30 2.03
C VAL A 40 -13.81 -20.46 0.65
N VAL A 41 -13.06 -20.23 -0.43
CA VAL A 41 -13.57 -20.42 -1.81
C VAL A 41 -13.95 -21.88 -2.07
N ILE A 42 -13.14 -22.84 -1.61
CA ILE A 42 -13.44 -24.27 -1.74
C ILE A 42 -14.71 -24.63 -0.97
N ILE A 43 -14.82 -24.21 0.30
CA ILE A 43 -16.00 -24.46 1.14
C ILE A 43 -17.25 -23.85 0.49
N TRP A 44 -17.14 -22.63 -0.08
CA TRP A 44 -18.23 -22.01 -0.81
C TRP A 44 -18.62 -22.81 -2.05
N GLY A 45 -17.63 -23.28 -2.83
CA GLY A 45 -17.84 -24.18 -3.97
C GLY A 45 -18.61 -25.45 -3.59
N LEU A 46 -18.24 -26.07 -2.47
CA LEU A 46 -18.89 -27.27 -1.94
C LEU A 46 -20.30 -27.01 -1.41
N SER A 47 -20.68 -25.77 -1.08
CA SER A 47 -22.05 -25.43 -0.73
C SER A 47 -22.96 -25.33 -1.97
N GLY A 48 -22.38 -25.13 -3.16
CA GLY A 48 -23.11 -24.97 -4.42
C GLY A 48 -24.15 -26.06 -4.73
N PRO A 49 -23.85 -27.36 -4.56
CA PRO A 49 -24.82 -28.44 -4.76
C PRO A 49 -26.05 -28.35 -3.84
N ILE A 50 -25.89 -27.85 -2.61
CA ILE A 50 -26.99 -27.66 -1.65
C ILE A 50 -27.93 -26.55 -2.12
N PHE A 51 -27.37 -25.51 -2.74
CA PHE A 51 -28.12 -24.36 -3.27
C PHE A 51 -28.48 -24.48 -4.76
N GLY A 52 -28.21 -25.63 -5.38
CA GLY A 52 -28.49 -25.88 -6.79
C GLY A 52 -27.71 -24.97 -7.76
N PHE A 53 -26.58 -24.41 -7.33
CA PHE A 53 -25.77 -23.45 -8.10
C PHE A 53 -26.57 -22.28 -8.70
N ASN A 54 -27.62 -21.83 -7.99
CA ASN A 54 -28.54 -20.80 -8.47
C ASN A 54 -27.90 -19.40 -8.58
N ASP A 55 -28.61 -18.48 -9.21
CA ASP A 55 -28.13 -17.11 -9.44
C ASP A 55 -27.79 -16.38 -8.13
N THR A 56 -28.54 -16.62 -7.05
CA THR A 56 -28.25 -16.01 -5.74
C THR A 56 -26.93 -16.49 -5.17
N TRP A 57 -26.63 -17.79 -5.27
CA TRP A 57 -25.37 -18.37 -4.81
C TRP A 57 -24.17 -17.77 -5.56
N GLN A 58 -24.29 -17.58 -6.88
CA GLN A 58 -23.27 -16.94 -7.70
C GLN A 58 -23.14 -15.44 -7.39
N LEU A 59 -24.27 -14.74 -7.25
CA LEU A 59 -24.31 -13.30 -6.98
C LEU A 59 -23.58 -12.97 -5.68
N VAL A 60 -23.84 -13.73 -4.60
CA VAL A 60 -23.24 -13.46 -3.29
C VAL A 60 -21.71 -13.47 -3.36
N ILE A 61 -21.09 -14.49 -3.97
CA ILE A 61 -19.62 -14.55 -4.04
C ILE A 61 -19.03 -13.49 -4.98
N ASN A 62 -19.67 -13.25 -6.13
CA ASN A 62 -19.20 -12.26 -7.10
C ASN A 62 -19.29 -10.84 -6.55
N THR A 63 -20.43 -10.47 -5.97
CA THR A 63 -20.64 -9.15 -5.36
C THR A 63 -19.69 -8.95 -4.19
N SER A 64 -19.53 -9.95 -3.32
CA SER A 64 -18.64 -9.85 -2.17
C SER A 64 -17.18 -9.67 -2.59
N THR A 65 -16.70 -10.48 -3.53
CA THR A 65 -15.32 -10.40 -4.04
C THR A 65 -15.05 -9.06 -4.71
N THR A 66 -16.02 -8.53 -5.47
CA THR A 66 -15.92 -7.21 -6.11
C THR A 66 -15.77 -6.10 -5.07
N ILE A 67 -16.61 -6.08 -4.05
CA ILE A 67 -16.54 -5.08 -2.96
C ILE A 67 -15.18 -5.18 -2.25
N ILE A 68 -14.76 -6.40 -1.88
CA ILE A 68 -13.47 -6.62 -1.21
C ILE A 68 -12.32 -6.11 -2.09
N THR A 69 -12.33 -6.43 -3.38
CA THR A 69 -11.29 -6.01 -4.32
C THR A 69 -11.24 -4.49 -4.46
N PHE A 70 -12.40 -3.85 -4.58
CA PHE A 70 -12.50 -2.39 -4.65
C PHE A 70 -11.92 -1.72 -3.40
N LEU A 71 -12.26 -2.21 -2.20
CA LEU A 71 -11.67 -1.72 -0.96
C LEU A 71 -10.17 -2.00 -0.87
N MET A 72 -9.73 -3.17 -1.37
CA MET A 72 -8.32 -3.58 -1.36
C MET A 72 -7.46 -2.63 -2.20
N VAL A 73 -7.97 -2.07 -3.31
CA VAL A 73 -7.24 -1.06 -4.10
C VAL A 73 -6.84 0.13 -3.23
N PHE A 74 -7.76 0.68 -2.43
CA PHE A 74 -7.44 1.80 -1.53
C PHE A 74 -6.48 1.40 -0.40
N VAL A 75 -6.64 0.20 0.15
CA VAL A 75 -5.74 -0.33 1.19
C VAL A 75 -4.31 -0.45 0.63
N ILE A 76 -4.18 -1.03 -0.56
CA ILE A 76 -2.91 -1.21 -1.25
C ILE A 76 -2.29 0.15 -1.59
N GLN A 77 -3.05 1.06 -2.19
CA GLN A 77 -2.58 2.42 -2.52
C GLN A 77 -2.10 3.16 -1.28
N ASN A 78 -2.83 3.11 -0.17
CA ASN A 78 -2.40 3.75 1.07
C ASN A 78 -1.10 3.12 1.61
N SER A 79 -0.95 1.79 1.53
CA SER A 79 0.30 1.13 1.95
C SER A 79 1.46 1.50 1.04
N GLN A 80 1.24 1.41 -0.28
CA GLN A 80 2.25 1.68 -1.31
C GLN A 80 2.70 3.14 -1.28
N ASN A 81 1.78 4.10 -1.29
CA ASN A 81 2.13 5.53 -1.26
C ASN A 81 3.02 5.87 -0.06
N ARG A 82 2.73 5.28 1.11
CA ARG A 82 3.53 5.49 2.31
C ARG A 82 4.90 4.81 2.23
N ASP A 83 4.95 3.58 1.72
CA ASP A 83 6.21 2.86 1.59
C ASP A 83 7.13 3.52 0.54
N THR A 84 6.58 4.10 -0.53
CA THR A 84 7.29 4.96 -1.49
C THR A 84 7.85 6.22 -0.83
N ALA A 85 7.01 6.99 -0.11
CA ALA A 85 7.47 8.20 0.57
C ALA A 85 8.59 7.91 1.60
N ALA A 86 8.46 6.82 2.35
CA ALA A 86 9.50 6.39 3.29
C ALA A 86 10.79 5.93 2.59
N MET A 87 10.70 5.45 1.34
CA MET A 87 11.86 5.09 0.53
C MET A 87 12.56 6.34 0.00
N GLN A 88 11.82 7.32 -0.51
CA GLN A 88 12.34 8.63 -0.95
C GLN A 88 13.12 9.32 0.17
N ILE A 89 12.49 9.55 1.33
CA ILE A 89 13.14 10.20 2.49
C ILE A 89 14.46 9.50 2.89
N LYS A 90 14.52 8.17 2.82
CA LYS A 90 15.75 7.41 3.13
C LYS A 90 16.82 7.60 2.05
N LEU A 91 16.43 7.66 0.78
CA LEU A 91 17.33 7.93 -0.33
C LEU A 91 17.86 9.36 -0.27
N ASP A 92 17.01 10.34 0.04
CA ASP A 92 17.41 11.74 0.17
C ASP A 92 18.40 11.94 1.32
N GLU A 93 18.16 11.29 2.47
CA GLU A 93 19.13 11.32 3.58
C GLU A 93 20.47 10.69 3.15
N LEU A 94 20.46 9.56 2.43
CA LEU A 94 21.69 8.95 1.92
C LEU A 94 22.40 9.86 0.90
N LEU A 95 21.66 10.47 -0.02
CA LEU A 95 22.19 11.38 -1.05
C LEU A 95 22.81 12.63 -0.41
N SER A 96 22.19 13.17 0.64
CA SER A 96 22.69 14.33 1.38
C SER A 96 24.07 14.10 2.04
N LYS A 97 24.45 12.84 2.27
CA LYS A 97 25.74 12.46 2.88
C LYS A 97 26.80 12.04 1.87
N VAL A 98 26.47 11.95 0.58
CA VAL A 98 27.41 11.54 -0.48
C VAL A 98 28.10 12.78 -1.06
N GLU A 99 29.43 12.89 -0.86
CA GLU A 99 30.23 13.96 -1.47
C GLU A 99 30.18 13.88 -3.01
N GLY A 100 29.77 14.97 -3.66
CA GLY A 100 29.64 15.06 -5.13
C GLY A 100 28.30 14.61 -5.69
N ALA A 101 27.30 14.31 -4.85
CA ALA A 101 25.92 14.14 -5.30
C ALA A 101 25.40 15.44 -5.94
N ARG A 102 24.70 15.32 -7.09
CA ARG A 102 24.05 16.47 -7.72
C ARG A 102 22.79 16.80 -6.94
N GLU A 103 22.74 17.98 -6.35
CA GLU A 103 21.59 18.49 -5.59
C GLU A 103 20.32 18.56 -6.46
N GLU A 104 20.46 18.77 -7.78
CA GLU A 104 19.36 18.72 -8.76
C GLU A 104 18.69 17.33 -8.92
N LEU A 105 19.32 16.27 -8.40
CA LEU A 105 18.74 14.92 -8.37
C LEU A 105 18.02 14.61 -7.04
N MET A 106 18.09 15.53 -6.08
CA MET A 106 17.27 15.50 -4.87
C MET A 106 15.88 16.03 -5.26
N ASP A 107 14.81 15.38 -4.79
CA ASP A 107 13.42 15.76 -5.07
C ASP A 107 12.96 15.63 -6.54
N LEU A 108 13.54 14.68 -7.30
CA LEU A 108 13.14 14.43 -8.69
C LEU A 108 11.64 14.15 -8.85
N GLU A 109 10.98 13.53 -7.87
CA GLU A 109 9.54 13.25 -7.91
C GLU A 109 8.64 14.49 -7.92
N GLU A 110 9.16 15.66 -7.51
CA GLU A 110 8.41 16.92 -7.48
C GLU A 110 8.60 17.75 -8.76
N LEU A 111 9.53 17.34 -9.63
CA LEU A 111 9.84 18.05 -10.86
C LEU A 111 8.79 17.78 -11.95
N ASP A 112 8.48 18.84 -12.70
CA ASP A 112 7.66 18.74 -13.90
C ASP A 112 8.31 17.81 -14.95
N GLU A 113 7.47 17.15 -15.74
CA GLU A 113 7.88 16.12 -16.72
C GLU A 113 8.88 16.67 -17.76
N GLU A 114 8.77 17.96 -18.12
CA GLU A 114 9.68 18.66 -19.04
C GLU A 114 11.10 18.82 -18.44
N LYS A 115 11.19 19.09 -17.14
CA LYS A 115 12.49 19.20 -16.43
C LYS A 115 13.13 17.83 -16.24
N LEU A 116 12.33 16.82 -15.94
CA LEU A 116 12.79 15.42 -15.85
C LEU A 116 13.40 14.93 -17.17
N ALA A 117 12.78 15.27 -18.31
CA ALA A 117 13.32 14.94 -19.62
C ALA A 117 14.70 15.59 -19.86
N THR A 118 14.87 16.85 -19.44
CA THR A 118 16.14 17.58 -19.56
C THR A 118 17.26 16.92 -18.75
N ILE A 119 16.98 16.41 -17.55
CA ILE A 119 17.97 15.72 -16.70
C ILE A 119 18.33 14.34 -17.25
N ARG A 120 17.36 13.60 -17.82
CA ARG A 120 17.57 12.25 -18.37
C ARG A 120 18.49 12.24 -19.59
N ASP A 121 18.45 13.29 -20.39
CA ASP A 121 19.12 13.35 -21.69
C ASP A 121 20.53 14.02 -21.63
N VAL A 122 21.05 14.27 -20.42
CA VAL A 122 22.41 14.81 -20.12
C VAL A 122 23.33 13.72 -19.59
#